data_AF-A0A6N8V1D1-F1
#
_entry.id   AF-A0A6N8V1D1-F1
#
_cell.length_a   1.000
_cell.length_b   1.000
_cell.length_c   1.000
_cell.angle_alpha   90.00
_cell.angle_beta   90.00
_cell.angle_gamma   90.00
#
_symmetry.space_group_name_H-M   'P 1'
#
loop_
_entity.id
_entity.type
_entity.pdbx_description
1 polymer ?
#
loop_
_entity_poly.entity_id
_entity_poly.type
_entity_poly.pdbx_seq_one_letter_code
_entity_poly.pdbx_strand_id
1 'polypeptide(L)' 'WTTTHNAVVYLVGIAENQAEIRQVTDVARNVKGVEKVVSYIILRDDPRRLPDPAG' A
#
# COMPACT_ATOMS: atom_id res chain seq x y z
N TRP A 1 -33.00 -3.59 4.99
CA TRP A 1 -32.18 -2.38 4.78
C TRP A 1 -30.74 -2.84 4.85
N THR A 2 -29.99 -2.68 3.76
CA THR A 2 -28.60 -3.14 3.68
C THR A 2 -27.72 -1.91 3.77
N THR A 3 -26.84 -1.88 4.76
CA THR A 3 -25.92 -0.77 5.00
C THR A 3 -24.51 -1.20 4.59
N THR A 4 -23.83 -0.35 3.83
CA THR A 4 -22.47 -0.61 3.35
C THR A 4 -21.49 -0.16 4.43
N HIS A 5 -20.50 -0.99 4.78
CA HIS A 5 -19.53 -0.68 5.83
C HIS A 5 -18.15 -0.40 5.25
N ASN A 6 -17.62 0.80 5.56
CA ASN A 6 -16.23 1.25 5.52
C ASN A 6 -15.39 0.71 4.37
N ALA A 7 -15.38 1.43 3.25
CA ALA A 7 -14.62 1.09 2.07
C ALA A 7 -13.12 1.41 2.23
N VAL A 8 -12.45 0.65 3.09
CA VAL A 8 -11.01 0.76 3.35
C VAL A 8 -10.25 -0.26 2.50
N VAL A 9 -9.32 0.22 1.69
CA VAL A 9 -8.43 -0.61 0.88
C VAL A 9 -7.08 -0.74 1.57
N TYR A 10 -6.61 -1.98 1.72
CA TYR A 10 -5.28 -2.28 2.26
C TYR A 10 -4.36 -2.77 1.14
N LEU A 11 -3.28 -2.03 0.91
CA LEU A 11 -2.25 -2.38 -0.05
C LEU A 11 -1.08 -3.00 0.72
N VAL A 12 -0.77 -4.27 0.46
CA VAL A 12 0.34 -4.99 1.11
C VAL A 12 1.21 -5.59 0.02
N GLY A 13 2.53 -5.39 0.09
CA GLY A 13 3.43 -5.92 -0.94
C GLY A 13 4.81 -5.31 -0.90
N ILE A 14 5.60 -5.65 -1.92
CA ILE A 14 6.96 -5.17 -2.11
C ILE A 14 6.98 -4.41 -3.43
N ALA A 15 7.22 -3.11 -3.40
CA ALA A 15 7.38 -2.31 -4.61
C ALA A 15 8.85 -2.21 -4.99
N GLU A 16 9.11 -2.19 -6.29
CA GLU A 16 10.46 -1.97 -6.81
C GLU A 16 10.89 -0.51 -6.66
N ASN A 17 9.94 0.42 -6.75
CA ASN A 17 10.20 1.85 -6.68
C ASN A 17 9.01 2.66 -6.16
N GLN A 18 9.27 3.93 -5.82
CA GLN A 18 8.24 4.85 -5.31
C GLN A 18 7.16 5.17 -6.37
N ALA A 19 7.47 5.09 -7.67
CA ALA A 19 6.52 5.39 -8.73
C ALA A 19 5.41 4.34 -8.83
N GLU A 20 5.77 3.06 -8.65
CA GLU A 20 4.83 1.94 -8.57
C GLU A 20 3.85 2.12 -7.39
N ILE A 21 4.36 2.51 -6.21
CA ILE A 21 3.52 2.78 -5.04
C ILE A 21 2.50 3.88 -5.34
N ARG A 22 2.93 4.97 -6.01
CA ARG A 22 2.03 6.07 -6.39
C ARG A 22 0.95 5.61 -7.36
N GLN A 23 1.34 4.90 -8.42
CA GLN A 23 0.41 4.38 -9.41
C GLN A 23 -0.66 3.48 -8.78
N VAL A 24 -0.25 2.53 -7.93
CA VAL A 24 -1.16 1.61 -7.25
C VAL A 24 -2.07 2.35 -6.26
N THR A 25 -1.54 3.34 -5.55
CA THR A 25 -2.33 4.18 -4.64
C THR A 25 -3.38 5.00 -5.39
N ASP A 26 -3.04 5.55 -6.56
CA ASP A 26 -3.95 6.34 -7.37
C ASP A 26 -5.06 5.48 -7.98
N VAL A 27 -4.75 4.25 -8.41
CA VAL A 27 -5.77 3.28 -8.83
C VAL A 27 -6.72 3.00 -7.66
N ALA A 28 -6.20 2.69 -6.48
CA ALA A 28 -7.01 2.36 -5.30
C ALA A 28 -7.91 3.54 -4.85
N ARG A 29 -7.42 4.78 -4.93
CA ARG A 29 -8.19 6.00 -4.59
C ARG A 29 -9.30 6.31 -5.59
N ASN A 30 -9.11 5.98 -6.86
CA ASN A 30 -10.12 6.23 -7.90
C ASN A 30 -11.26 5.20 -7.92
N VAL A 31 -11.16 4.12 -7.14
CA VAL A 31 -12.25 3.15 -7.04
C VAL A 31 -13.45 3.80 -6.36
N LYS A 32 -14.58 3.83 -7.06
CA LYS A 32 -15.83 4.43 -6.58
C LYS A 32 -16.24 3.80 -5.26
N GLY A 33 -16.37 4.63 -4.24
CA GLY A 33 -16.80 4.24 -2.91
C GLY A 33 -15.65 4.07 -1.92
N VAL A 34 -14.38 4.11 -2.32
CA VAL A 34 -13.24 4.03 -1.39
C VAL A 34 -13.18 5.26 -0.49
N GLU A 35 -13.22 5.03 0.81
CA GLU A 35 -13.14 6.07 1.84
C GLU A 35 -11.71 6.25 2.37
N LYS A 36 -10.92 5.16 2.38
CA LYS A 36 -9.56 5.19 2.91
C LYS A 36 -8.67 4.17 2.22
N VAL A 37 -7.42 4.57 1.95
CA VAL A 37 -6.37 3.66 1.46
C VAL A 37 -5.26 3.60 2.48
N VAL A 38 -4.92 2.40 2.94
CA VAL A 38 -3.81 2.13 3.86
C VAL A 38 -2.75 1.34 3.10
N SER A 39 -1.56 1.90 2.98
CA SER A 39 -0.43 1.27 2.27
C SER A 39 0.60 0.73 3.26
N TYR A 40 0.79 -0.58 3.23
CA TYR A 40 1.86 -1.34 3.88
C TYR A 40 2.86 -1.86 2.84
N ILE A 41 3.09 -1.10 1.78
CA ILE A 41 4.08 -1.46 0.76
C ILE A 41 5.47 -1.06 1.25
N ILE A 42 6.39 -2.02 1.22
CA ILE A 42 7.81 -1.80 1.50
C ILE A 42 8.59 -1.74 0.19
N LEU A 43 9.59 -0.87 0.11
CA LEU A 43 10.47 -0.86 -1.06
C LEU A 43 11.41 -2.06 -1.01
N ARG A 44 11.74 -2.63 -2.18
CA ARG A 44 12.74 -3.69 -2.30
C ARG A 44 14.08 -3.26 -1.71
N ASP A 45 14.44 -2.00 -1.95
CA ASP A 45 15.68 -1.38 -1.51
C ASP A 45 15.54 -0.70 -0.12
N ASP A 46 14.46 -0.96 0.62
CA ASP A 46 14.30 -0.37 1.94
C ASP A 46 15.38 -0.95 2.89
N PRO A 47 16.21 -0.11 3.53
CA PRO A 47 17.26 -0.56 4.43
C PRO A 47 16.73 -1.34 5.64
N ARG A 48 15.42 -1.29 5.94
CA ARG A 48 14.76 -2.17 6.92
C ARG A 48 14.71 -3.65 6.50
N ARG A 49 14.92 -3.95 5.21
CA ARG A 49 15.09 -5.33 4.71
C ARG A 49 16.54 -5.81 4.74
N LEU A 50 17.51 -4.90 4.78
CA LEU A 50 18.89 -5.30 4.96
C LEU A 50 18.95 -5.95 6.34
N PRO A 51 19.31 -7.24 6.44
CA PRO A 51 19.61 -7.82 7.74
C PRO A 51 20.70 -6.96 8.37
N ASP A 52 20.55 -6.68 9.65
CA ASP A 52 21.56 -5.97 10.43
C ASP A 52 22.95 -6.54 10.09
N PRO A 53 23.88 -5.74 9.54
CA PRO A 53 25.22 -6.23 9.23
C PRO A 53 26.06 -6.51 10.50
N ALA A 54 25.52 -6.32 11.71
CA ALA A 54 26.17 -6.69 12.95
C ALA A 54 25.73 -8.07 13.44
N GLY A 55 26.42 -9.10 12.94
CA GLY A 55 26.64 -10.35 13.69
C GLY A 55 27.85 -10.22 14.60
#